data_AF-A0A4P2V6N3-F1
#
_entry.id   AF-A0A4P2V6N3-F1
#
_cell.length_a   1.000
_cell.length_b   1.000
_cell.length_c   1.000
_cell.angle_alpha   90.00
_cell.angle_beta   90.00
_cell.angle_gamma   90.00
#
_symmetry.space_group_name_H-M   'P 1'
#
loop_
_entity.id
_entity.type
_entity.pdbx_description
1 polymer ?
#
loop_
_entity_poly.entity_id
_entity_poly.type
_entity_poly.pdbx_seq_one_letter_code
_entity_poly.pdbx_strand_id
1 'polypeptide(L)'
;ARRRMISKTFYQQLRSSERQSLVGPPESMREHVVAAAKAMRCGNWQACANFIVNKKMNTKVWDLFYESDRVREMLVKFIKEESLRTYLFTYSNVYTSISIPSLAQMYELPVPKVHSIISKMIINEELMASLDDPSETVVMHRSEPSRLQALAMQFVDKVTNLVDVNEKVFD
;
A
#
# COMPACT_ATOMS: atom_id res chain seq x y z
N ALA A 1 13.10 7.29 -4.02
CA ALA A 1 12.93 8.25 -2.91
C ALA A 1 12.63 7.53 -1.60
N ARG A 2 13.34 7.86 -0.51
CA ARG A 2 13.09 7.26 0.82
C ARG A 2 11.77 7.85 1.35
N ARG A 3 10.69 7.06 1.41
CA ARG A 3 9.39 7.54 1.89
C ARG A 3 9.51 8.03 3.34
N ARG A 4 9.06 9.26 3.60
CA ARG A 4 9.08 9.88 4.94
C ARG A 4 8.26 9.01 5.90
N MET A 5 8.81 8.73 7.07
CA MET A 5 8.10 7.97 8.10
C MET A 5 6.93 8.81 8.62
N ILE A 6 5.69 8.36 8.39
CA ILE A 6 4.49 9.06 8.83
C ILE A 6 4.22 8.76 10.31
N SER A 7 4.16 7.47 10.68
CA SER A 7 3.88 7.04 12.05
C SER A 7 5.03 6.23 12.63
N LYS A 8 5.68 6.78 13.66
CA LYS A 8 6.77 6.12 14.40
C LYS A 8 6.26 4.93 15.23
N THR A 9 5.07 5.07 15.84
CA THR A 9 4.47 4.04 16.70
C THR A 9 4.07 2.80 15.91
N PHE A 10 3.45 2.99 14.74
CA PHE A 10 3.09 1.87 13.85
C PHE A 10 4.35 1.16 13.35
N TYR A 11 5.37 1.91 12.92
CA TYR A 11 6.62 1.35 12.44
C TYR A 11 7.35 0.51 13.52
N GLN A 12 7.30 0.95 14.78
CA GLN A 12 7.86 0.20 15.90
C GLN A 12 7.12 -1.13 16.14
N GLN A 13 5.78 -1.14 16.03
CA GLN A 13 4.98 -2.37 16.14
C GLN A 13 5.30 -3.35 15.01
N LEU A 14 5.41 -2.86 13.77
CA LEU A 14 5.76 -3.67 12.62
C LEU A 14 7.14 -4.32 12.80
N ARG A 15 8.16 -3.53 13.18
CA ARG A 15 9.51 -4.05 13.47
C ARG A 15 9.54 -5.07 14.60
N SER A 16 8.74 -4.86 15.64
CA SER A 16 8.69 -5.79 16.78
C SER A 16 8.14 -7.14 16.34
N SER A 17 7.09 -7.15 15.50
CA SER A 17 6.55 -8.37 14.91
C SER A 17 7.53 -9.06 13.95
N GLU A 18 8.30 -8.31 13.15
CA GLU A 18 9.29 -8.89 12.23
C GLU A 18 10.49 -9.54 12.94
N ARG A 19 10.82 -9.10 14.16
CA ARG A 19 11.89 -9.68 14.97
C ARG A 19 11.50 -10.99 15.64
N GLN A 20 10.20 -11.29 15.72
CA GLN A 20 9.70 -12.48 16.38
C GLN A 20 9.96 -13.71 15.49
N SER A 21 10.75 -14.66 15.99
CA SER A 21 11.20 -15.83 15.21
C SER A 21 10.07 -16.80 14.87
N LEU A 22 9.06 -16.89 15.75
CA LEU A 22 7.85 -17.68 15.53
C LEU A 22 6.64 -16.75 15.58
N VAL A 23 6.01 -16.55 14.43
CA VAL A 23 4.77 -15.79 14.31
C VAL A 23 3.62 -16.79 14.21
N GLY A 24 2.86 -16.91 15.30
CA GLY A 24 1.62 -17.68 15.33
C GLY A 24 0.43 -16.91 14.73
N PRO A 25 -0.77 -17.51 14.69
CA PRO A 25 -1.99 -16.80 14.36
C PRO A 25 -2.19 -15.60 15.31
N PRO A 26 -2.65 -14.44 14.81
CA PRO A 26 -2.77 -13.25 15.64
C PRO A 26 -3.82 -13.46 16.74
N GLU A 27 -3.53 -13.03 17.97
CA GLU A 27 -4.46 -13.11 19.10
C GLU A 27 -4.77 -11.72 19.67
N SER A 28 -3.75 -10.86 19.71
CA SER A 28 -3.88 -9.48 20.15
C SER A 28 -4.44 -8.59 19.05
N MET A 29 -5.13 -7.51 19.42
CA MET A 29 -5.62 -6.50 18.47
C MET A 29 -4.47 -5.93 17.63
N ARG A 30 -3.31 -5.69 18.27
CA ARG A 30 -2.13 -5.14 17.59
C ARG A 30 -1.58 -6.12 16.55
N GLU A 31 -1.55 -7.41 16.86
CA GLU A 31 -1.08 -8.46 15.96
C GLU A 31 -2.01 -8.63 14.76
N HIS A 32 -3.33 -8.54 14.96
CA HIS A 32 -4.30 -8.58 13.86
C HIS A 32 -4.07 -7.43 12.88
N VAL A 33 -3.87 -6.21 13.38
CA VAL A 33 -3.59 -5.03 12.53
C VAL A 33 -2.25 -5.20 11.80
N VAL A 34 -1.21 -5.72 12.45
CA VAL A 34 0.10 -5.96 11.82
C VAL A 34 0.01 -7.06 10.75
N ALA A 35 -0.72 -8.14 11.01
CA ALA A 35 -0.96 -9.21 10.03
C ALA A 35 -1.77 -8.70 8.83
N ALA A 36 -2.81 -7.89 9.09
CA ALA A 36 -3.60 -7.24 8.05
C ALA A 36 -2.74 -6.31 7.18
N ALA A 37 -1.84 -5.53 7.78
CA ALA A 37 -0.92 -4.66 7.05
C ALA A 37 0.06 -5.46 6.17
N LYS A 38 0.55 -6.61 6.65
CA LYS A 38 1.39 -7.51 5.84
C LYS A 38 0.62 -8.08 4.65
N ALA A 39 -0.63 -8.50 4.84
CA ALA A 39 -1.50 -8.97 3.76
C ALA A 39 -1.81 -7.86 2.73
N MET A 40 -2.10 -6.65 3.20
CA MET A 40 -2.36 -5.48 2.36
C MET A 40 -1.13 -5.10 1.52
N ARG A 41 0.09 -5.25 2.07
CA ARG A 41 1.34 -5.04 1.33
C ARG A 41 1.46 -5.96 0.10
N CYS A 42 0.91 -7.17 0.18
CA CYS A 42 0.87 -8.11 -0.94
C CYS A 42 -0.33 -7.86 -1.89
N GLY A 43 -1.18 -6.89 -1.61
CA GLY A 43 -2.42 -6.63 -2.37
C GLY A 43 -3.56 -7.61 -2.11
N ASN A 44 -3.45 -8.50 -1.10
CA ASN A 44 -4.52 -9.44 -0.79
C ASN A 44 -5.55 -8.81 0.16
N TRP A 45 -6.61 -8.23 -0.43
CA TRP A 45 -7.67 -7.56 0.32
C TRP A 45 -8.52 -8.53 1.15
N GLN A 46 -8.76 -9.75 0.68
CA GLN A 46 -9.58 -10.75 1.38
C GLN A 46 -8.92 -11.18 2.69
N ALA A 47 -7.62 -11.50 2.65
CA ALA A 47 -6.86 -11.82 3.85
C ALA A 47 -6.81 -10.62 4.82
N CYS A 48 -6.60 -9.40 4.29
CA CYS A 48 -6.61 -8.18 5.10
C CYS A 48 -7.96 -7.97 5.80
N ALA A 49 -9.07 -8.09 5.07
CA ALA A 49 -10.42 -7.96 5.59
C ALA A 49 -10.72 -9.05 6.63
N ASN A 50 -10.29 -10.30 6.41
CA ASN A 50 -10.48 -11.40 7.36
C ASN A 50 -9.71 -11.18 8.67
N PHE A 51 -8.53 -10.56 8.63
CA PHE A 51 -7.79 -10.21 9.85
C PHE A 51 -8.43 -9.05 10.62
N ILE A 52 -9.07 -8.11 9.94
CA ILE A 52 -9.69 -6.92 10.58
C ILE A 52 -11.13 -7.20 11.04
N VAL A 53 -11.91 -7.94 10.24
CA VAL A 53 -13.31 -8.27 10.48
C VAL A 53 -13.40 -9.75 10.86
N ASN A 54 -12.74 -10.11 11.96
CA ASN A 54 -12.87 -11.44 12.58
C ASN A 54 -13.84 -11.37 13.76
N LYS A 55 -14.48 -12.48 14.12
CA LYS A 55 -15.30 -12.62 15.33
C LYS A 55 -14.59 -12.09 16.59
N LYS A 56 -13.29 -12.37 16.74
CA LYS A 56 -12.48 -11.86 17.87
C LYS A 56 -12.35 -10.33 17.88
N MET A 57 -12.16 -9.69 16.73
CA MET A 57 -12.05 -8.23 16.61
C MET A 57 -13.41 -7.55 16.69
N ASN A 58 -14.45 -8.20 16.17
CA ASN A 58 -15.83 -7.73 16.27
C ASN A 58 -16.22 -7.55 17.74
N THR A 59 -16.08 -8.60 18.56
CA THR A 59 -16.45 -8.53 19.98
C THR A 59 -15.60 -7.53 20.78
N LYS A 60 -14.34 -7.32 20.40
CA LYS A 60 -13.42 -6.42 21.14
C LYS A 60 -13.53 -4.95 20.76
N VAL A 61 -13.94 -4.63 19.53
CA VAL A 61 -13.85 -3.27 18.98
C VAL A 61 -15.12 -2.88 18.25
N TRP A 62 -15.54 -3.67 17.26
CA TRP A 62 -16.59 -3.24 16.33
C TRP A 62 -17.99 -3.30 16.92
N ASP A 63 -18.27 -4.26 17.81
CA ASP A 63 -19.57 -4.40 18.50
C ASP A 63 -19.81 -3.31 19.57
N LEU A 64 -18.79 -2.51 19.91
CA LEU A 64 -18.94 -1.36 20.81
C LEU A 64 -19.53 -0.13 20.11
N PHE A 65 -19.61 -0.12 18.78
CA PHE A 65 -20.21 0.97 18.02
C PHE A 65 -21.73 0.78 17.89
N TYR A 66 -22.47 1.90 17.90
CA TYR A 66 -23.92 1.91 17.71
C TYR A 66 -24.33 1.43 16.31
N GLU A 67 -23.61 1.86 15.25
CA GLU A 67 -23.80 1.40 13.86
C GLU A 67 -22.63 0.50 13.42
N SER A 68 -22.45 -0.64 14.09
CA SER A 68 -21.31 -1.53 13.85
C SER A 68 -21.23 -2.04 12.40
N ASP A 69 -22.36 -2.36 11.79
CA ASP A 69 -22.41 -2.92 10.43
C ASP A 69 -22.03 -1.90 9.36
N ARG A 70 -22.49 -0.66 9.48
CA ARG A 70 -22.09 0.43 8.58
C ARG A 70 -20.59 0.70 8.62
N VAL A 71 -20.00 0.66 9.82
CA VAL A 71 -18.56 0.84 10.00
C VAL A 71 -17.77 -0.30 9.36
N ARG A 72 -18.25 -1.54 9.48
CA ARG A 72 -17.64 -2.71 8.84
C ARG A 72 -17.67 -2.61 7.32
N GLU A 73 -18.81 -2.28 6.74
CA GLU A 73 -18.95 -2.11 5.28
C GLU A 73 -18.03 -1.00 4.75
N MET A 74 -17.98 0.13 5.46
CA MET A 74 -17.09 1.23 5.14
C MET A 74 -15.61 0.81 5.19
N LEU A 75 -15.20 0.06 6.22
CA LEU A 75 -13.82 -0.43 6.35
C LEU A 75 -13.45 -1.40 5.23
N VAL A 76 -14.33 -2.35 4.90
CA VAL A 76 -14.10 -3.30 3.80
C VAL A 76 -13.94 -2.55 2.48
N LYS A 77 -14.76 -1.53 2.23
CA LYS A 77 -14.63 -0.67 1.05
C LYS A 77 -13.27 0.02 1.00
N PHE A 78 -12.84 0.65 2.10
CA PHE A 78 -11.52 1.29 2.15
C PHE A 78 -10.35 0.31 2.01
N ILE A 79 -10.46 -0.90 2.60
CA ILE A 79 -9.45 -1.96 2.45
C ILE A 79 -9.34 -2.37 0.99
N LYS A 80 -10.45 -2.54 0.27
CA LYS A 80 -10.45 -2.86 -1.17
C LYS A 80 -9.76 -1.76 -1.99
N GLU A 81 -10.13 -0.50 -1.77
CA GLU A 81 -9.56 0.66 -2.49
C GLU A 81 -8.04 0.80 -2.23
N GLU A 82 -7.59 0.70 -0.98
CA GLU A 82 -6.16 0.83 -0.64
C GLU A 82 -5.33 -0.40 -1.01
N SER A 83 -5.92 -1.60 -0.94
CA SER A 83 -5.23 -2.82 -1.39
C SER A 83 -4.96 -2.80 -2.89
N LEU A 84 -5.91 -2.28 -3.70
CA LEU A 84 -5.73 -2.07 -5.14
C LEU A 84 -4.57 -1.09 -5.42
N ARG A 85 -4.53 0.05 -4.72
CA ARG A 85 -3.43 1.03 -4.85
C ARG A 85 -2.08 0.39 -4.50
N THR A 86 -2.04 -0.36 -3.40
CA THR A 86 -0.82 -1.04 -2.91
C THR A 86 -0.35 -2.14 -3.85
N TYR A 87 -1.28 -2.88 -4.46
CA TYR A 87 -0.99 -3.88 -5.48
C TYR A 87 -0.33 -3.25 -6.70
N LEU A 88 -0.89 -2.16 -7.23
CA LEU A 88 -0.30 -1.44 -8.34
C LEU A 88 1.09 -0.89 -8.01
N PHE A 89 1.31 -0.36 -6.79
CA PHE A 89 2.65 0.07 -6.38
C PHE A 89 3.68 -1.05 -6.26
N THR A 90 3.25 -2.25 -5.87
CA THR A 90 4.17 -3.36 -5.60
C THR A 90 4.53 -4.10 -6.89
N TYR A 91 3.55 -4.24 -7.78
CA TYR A 91 3.68 -5.05 -8.99
C TYR A 91 3.73 -4.22 -10.29
N SER A 92 3.77 -2.88 -10.23
CA SER A 92 3.92 -2.00 -11.40
C SER A 92 5.05 -2.44 -12.33
N ASN A 93 6.19 -2.81 -11.75
CA ASN A 93 7.40 -3.23 -12.47
C ASN A 93 7.27 -4.52 -13.28
N VAL A 94 6.37 -5.41 -12.89
CA VAL A 94 6.23 -6.73 -13.51
C VAL A 94 5.24 -6.67 -14.67
N TYR A 95 4.21 -5.83 -14.55
CA TYR A 95 3.17 -5.70 -15.56
C TYR A 95 3.53 -4.67 -16.62
N THR A 96 3.24 -4.99 -17.88
CA THR A 96 3.40 -4.04 -19.01
C THR A 96 2.05 -3.45 -19.40
N SER A 97 1.01 -4.27 -19.39
CA SER A 97 -0.38 -3.84 -19.53
C SER A 97 -1.27 -4.60 -18.56
N ILE A 98 -2.31 -3.94 -18.06
CA ILE A 98 -3.30 -4.52 -17.14
C ILE A 98 -4.70 -4.10 -17.57
N SER A 99 -5.63 -5.04 -17.66
CA SER A 99 -7.05 -4.77 -17.94
C SER A 99 -7.77 -4.25 -16.69
N ILE A 100 -8.52 -3.14 -16.84
CA ILE A 100 -9.33 -2.55 -15.76
C ILE A 100 -10.49 -3.48 -15.35
N PRO A 101 -11.25 -4.10 -16.27
CA PRO A 101 -12.26 -5.10 -15.93
C PRO A 101 -11.72 -6.25 -15.07
N SER A 102 -10.52 -6.73 -15.36
CA SER A 102 -9.88 -7.80 -14.59
C SER A 102 -9.57 -7.35 -13.15
N LEU A 103 -9.10 -6.11 -12.97
CA LEU A 103 -8.88 -5.53 -11.64
C LEU A 103 -10.21 -5.30 -10.89
N ALA A 104 -11.25 -4.85 -11.59
CA ALA A 104 -12.58 -4.67 -11.02
C ALA A 104 -13.15 -5.99 -10.48
N GLN A 105 -12.98 -7.10 -11.22
CA GLN A 105 -13.38 -8.43 -10.77
C GLN A 105 -12.52 -8.91 -9.59
N MET A 106 -11.20 -8.73 -9.63
CA MET A 106 -10.28 -9.18 -8.59
C MET A 106 -10.53 -8.50 -7.22
N TYR A 107 -10.87 -7.22 -7.23
CA TYR A 107 -11.14 -6.44 -6.01
C TYR A 107 -12.62 -6.28 -5.68
N GLU A 108 -13.51 -6.85 -6.52
CA GLU A 108 -14.97 -6.72 -6.40
C GLU A 108 -15.40 -5.25 -6.25
N LEU A 109 -14.90 -4.40 -7.14
CA LEU A 109 -15.20 -2.97 -7.19
C LEU A 109 -15.82 -2.61 -8.55
N PRO A 110 -16.70 -1.60 -8.62
CA PRO A 110 -17.21 -1.13 -9.90
C PRO A 110 -16.07 -0.60 -10.80
N VAL A 111 -16.12 -0.95 -12.09
CA VAL A 111 -15.21 -0.44 -13.13
C VAL A 111 -14.99 1.08 -13.06
N PRO A 112 -16.02 1.95 -12.95
CA PRO A 112 -15.80 3.41 -12.89
C PRO A 112 -15.02 3.84 -11.64
N LYS A 113 -15.15 3.10 -10.54
CA LYS A 113 -14.43 3.39 -9.30
C LYS A 113 -12.94 3.03 -9.42
N VAL A 114 -12.65 1.87 -10.01
CA VAL A 114 -11.27 1.43 -10.30
C VAL A 114 -10.60 2.41 -11.27
N HIS A 115 -11.29 2.77 -12.35
CA HIS A 115 -10.82 3.78 -13.28
C HIS A 115 -10.49 5.10 -12.57
N SER A 116 -11.40 5.63 -11.75
CA SER A 116 -11.17 6.87 -11.00
C SER A 116 -9.95 6.80 -10.08
N ILE A 117 -9.75 5.67 -9.39
CA ILE A 117 -8.58 5.46 -8.51
C ILE A 117 -7.29 5.49 -9.32
N ILE A 118 -7.24 4.77 -10.45
CA ILE A 118 -6.05 4.70 -11.32
C ILE A 118 -5.76 6.05 -11.94
N SER A 119 -6.77 6.74 -12.49
CA SER A 119 -6.60 8.09 -13.04
C SER A 119 -6.04 9.06 -11.99
N LYS A 120 -6.54 8.99 -10.75
CA LYS A 120 -6.02 9.82 -9.65
C LYS A 120 -4.56 9.50 -9.32
N MET A 121 -4.16 8.23 -9.35
CA MET A 121 -2.76 7.84 -9.14
C MET A 121 -1.83 8.35 -10.26
N ILE A 122 -2.28 8.34 -11.51
CA ILE A 122 -1.52 8.86 -12.65
C ILE A 122 -1.37 10.38 -12.54
N ILE A 123 -2.45 11.11 -12.25
CA ILE A 123 -2.43 12.59 -12.09
C ILE A 123 -1.52 13.02 -10.95
N ASN A 124 -1.50 12.27 -9.84
CA ASN A 124 -0.63 12.54 -8.70
C ASN A 124 0.84 12.13 -8.93
N GLU A 125 1.21 11.65 -10.13
CA GLU A 125 2.53 11.12 -10.48
C GLU A 125 2.98 9.94 -9.58
N GLU A 126 2.01 9.24 -8.99
CA GLU A 126 2.26 8.08 -8.14
C GLU A 126 2.51 6.82 -8.98
N LEU A 127 1.91 6.73 -10.16
CA LEU A 127 2.02 5.61 -11.09
C LEU A 127 2.43 6.10 -12.48
N MET A 128 3.55 5.58 -12.98
CA MET A 128 4.04 5.86 -14.33
C MET A 128 3.31 4.99 -15.35
N ALA A 129 2.08 5.39 -15.70
CA ALA A 129 1.23 4.65 -16.62
C ALA A 129 0.34 5.59 -17.44
N SER A 130 -0.10 5.10 -18.59
CA SER A 130 -1.14 5.72 -19.42
C SER A 130 -2.38 4.84 -19.48
N LEU A 131 -3.55 5.48 -19.54
CA LEU A 131 -4.82 4.81 -19.69
C LEU A 131 -5.22 4.79 -21.17
N ASP A 132 -5.68 3.64 -21.66
CA ASP A 132 -6.29 3.48 -22.98
C ASP A 132 -7.79 3.25 -22.83
N ASP A 133 -8.59 4.28 -23.12
CA ASP A 133 -10.05 4.29 -22.91
C ASP A 133 -10.80 3.26 -23.78
N PRO A 134 -10.51 3.07 -25.09
CA PRO A 134 -11.23 2.13 -25.93
C PRO A 134 -11.02 0.66 -25.52
N SER A 135 -9.82 0.31 -25.08
CA SER A 135 -9.48 -1.07 -24.67
C SER A 135 -9.66 -1.30 -23.17
N GLU A 136 -10.00 -0.27 -22.39
CA GLU A 136 -10.06 -0.29 -20.92
C GLU A 136 -8.81 -0.92 -20.28
N THR A 137 -7.63 -0.54 -20.78
CA THR A 137 -6.35 -1.05 -20.29
C THR A 137 -5.41 0.04 -19.78
N VAL A 138 -4.62 -0.31 -18.77
CA VAL A 138 -3.54 0.51 -18.23
C VAL A 138 -2.24 0.02 -18.84
N VAL A 139 -1.52 0.90 -19.54
CA VAL A 139 -0.20 0.61 -20.11
C VAL A 139 0.86 1.24 -19.20
N MET A 140 1.73 0.41 -18.63
CA MET A 140 2.79 0.84 -17.74
C MET A 140 3.99 1.35 -18.54
N HIS A 141 4.55 2.49 -18.14
CA HIS A 141 5.78 3.01 -18.74
C HIS A 141 6.95 2.41 -17.96
N ARG A 142 7.81 1.62 -18.62
CA ARG A 142 8.98 0.97 -18.01
C ARG A 142 10.13 1.96 -17.75
N SER A 143 9.83 3.09 -17.13
CA SER A 143 10.80 4.13 -16.77
C SER A 143 11.35 3.98 -15.35
N GLU A 144 10.97 2.91 -14.63
CA GLU A 144 11.49 2.70 -13.28
C GLU A 144 13.01 2.44 -13.31
N PRO A 145 13.79 3.17 -12.50
CA PRO A 145 15.23 3.05 -12.48
C PRO A 145 15.64 1.65 -12.03
N SER A 146 16.65 1.08 -12.69
CA SER A 146 17.24 -0.18 -12.24
C SER A 146 17.74 -0.05 -10.80
N ARG A 147 17.88 -1.17 -10.09
CA ARG A 147 18.38 -1.16 -8.70
C ARG A 147 19.71 -0.41 -8.55
N LEU A 148 20.59 -0.51 -9.56
CA LEU A 148 21.86 0.23 -9.57
C LEU A 148 21.63 1.74 -9.74
N GLN A 149 20.77 2.15 -10.68
CA GLN A 149 20.40 3.56 -10.87
C GLN A 149 19.74 4.15 -9.62
N ALA A 150 18.84 3.39 -8.98
CA ALA A 150 18.19 3.80 -7.74
C ALA A 150 19.19 3.97 -6.58
N LEU A 151 20.19 3.10 -6.46
CA LEU A 151 21.27 3.23 -5.49
C LEU A 151 22.19 4.42 -5.80
N ALA A 152 22.51 4.64 -7.08
CA ALA A 152 23.30 5.78 -7.51
C ALA A 152 22.59 7.11 -7.18
N MET A 153 21.29 7.22 -7.48
CA MET A 153 20.49 8.40 -7.10
C MET A 153 20.48 8.63 -5.58
N GLN A 154 20.30 7.58 -4.78
CA GLN A 154 20.38 7.68 -3.32
C GLN A 154 21.77 8.10 -2.82
N PHE A 155 22.82 7.68 -3.53
CA PHE A 155 24.19 8.06 -3.21
C PHE A 155 24.43 9.53 -3.53
N VAL A 156 23.96 10.01 -4.68
CA VAL A 156 24.00 11.43 -5.06
C VAL A 156 23.32 12.28 -3.98
N ASP A 157 22.10 11.95 -3.57
CA ASP A 157 21.40 12.67 -2.50
C ASP A 157 22.23 12.74 -1.22
N LYS A 158 22.90 11.65 -0.83
CA LYS A 158 23.75 11.62 0.37
C LYS A 158 25.01 12.45 0.22
N VAL A 159 25.66 12.43 -0.94
CA VAL A 159 26.84 13.24 -1.22
C VAL A 159 26.48 14.72 -1.17
N THR A 160 25.36 15.12 -1.78
CA THR A 160 24.87 16.51 -1.70
C THR A 160 24.63 16.93 -0.24
N ASN A 161 23.94 16.10 0.55
CA ASN A 161 23.75 16.38 1.98
C ASN A 161 25.08 16.48 2.76
N LEU A 162 26.11 15.71 2.39
CA LEU A 162 27.43 15.79 3.03
C LEU A 162 28.16 17.09 2.68
N VAL A 163 28.05 17.53 1.42
CA VAL A 163 28.60 18.82 0.99
C VAL A 163 27.93 19.95 1.76
N ASP A 164 26.60 19.97 1.85
CA ASP A 164 25.85 20.99 2.62
C ASP A 164 26.24 21.03 4.11
N VAL A 165 26.53 19.87 4.72
CA VAL A 165 26.99 19.80 6.12
C VAL A 165 28.43 20.29 6.25
N ASN A 166 29.30 19.97 5.30
CA ASN A 166 30.68 20.44 5.31
C ASN A 166 30.76 21.96 5.15
N GLU A 167 29.96 22.55 4.25
CA GLU A 167 29.88 23.99 4.07
C GLU A 167 29.44 24.69 5.37
N LYS A 168 28.41 24.17 6.05
CA LYS A 168 27.93 24.71 7.34
C LYS A 168 28.91 24.60 8.51
N VAL A 169 29.89 23.69 8.44
CA VAL A 169 30.92 23.54 9.47
C VAL A 169 32.12 24.44 9.17
N PHE A 170 32.31 24.77 7.89
CA PHE A 170 33.38 25.65 7.43
C PHE A 170 33.06 27.13 7.69
N ASP A 171 31.79 27.52 7.56
CA ASP A 171 31.24 28.82 8.00
C ASP A 171 31.13 28.93 9.54
#